data_AF-A0A538BKV9-F1
#
_entry.id   AF-A0A538BKV9-F1
#
_cell.length_a   1.000
_cell.length_b   1.000
_cell.length_c   1.000
_cell.angle_alpha   90.00
_cell.angle_beta   90.00
_cell.angle_gamma   90.00
#
_symmetry.space_group_name_H-M   'P 1'
#
loop_
_entity.id
_entity.type
_entity.pdbx_description
1 polymer ?
#
loop_
_entity_poly.entity_id
_entity_poly.type
_entity_poly.pdbx_seq_one_letter_code
_entity_poly.pdbx_strand_id
1 'polypeptide(L)'
;MRRILPVLANVLKAWALVLGACAFLGAIGFAAGGYRLLSILVFCALLLAGGAYWYSDRVALGLVGARELPLGEAPALHSTVERLA
;
A
#
# COMPACT_ATOMS: atom_id res chain seq x y z
N MET A 1 -17.87 -0.34 -20.29
CA MET A 1 -18.46 -0.62 -18.96
C MET A 1 -17.85 -1.83 -18.22
N ARG A 2 -17.59 -2.99 -18.86
CA ARG A 2 -17.07 -4.21 -18.18
C ARG A 2 -15.72 -4.08 -17.45
N ARG A 3 -14.83 -3.16 -17.84
CA ARG A 3 -13.51 -2.96 -17.19
C ARG A 3 -13.55 -2.11 -15.90
N ILE A 4 -14.64 -1.40 -15.64
CA ILE A 4 -14.73 -0.45 -14.51
C ILE A 4 -15.10 -1.18 -13.21
N LEU A 5 -15.88 -2.25 -13.32
CA LEU A 5 -16.29 -3.12 -12.20
C LEU A 5 -15.10 -3.68 -11.40
N PRO A 6 -14.06 -4.29 -12.01
CA PRO A 6 -12.93 -4.83 -11.24
C PRO A 6 -12.10 -3.72 -10.59
N VAL A 7 -11.93 -2.57 -11.26
CA VAL A 7 -11.20 -1.42 -10.71
C VAL A 7 -11.92 -0.90 -9.46
N LEU A 8 -13.24 -0.70 -9.56
CA LEU A 8 -14.05 -0.24 -8.44
C LEU A 8 -14.01 -1.22 -7.28
N ALA A 9 -14.13 -2.52 -7.54
CA ALA A 9 -14.03 -3.55 -6.51
C ALA A 9 -12.68 -3.51 -5.78
N ASN A 10 -11.59 -3.27 -6.51
CA ASN A 10 -10.26 -3.20 -5.93
C ASN A 10 -10.07 -1.96 -5.05
N VAL A 11 -10.57 -0.80 -5.52
CA VAL A 11 -10.59 0.44 -4.73
C VAL A 11 -11.42 0.26 -3.45
N LEU A 12 -12.59 -0.36 -3.57
CA LEU A 12 -13.44 -0.63 -2.41
C LEU A 12 -12.75 -1.55 -1.40
N LYS A 13 -12.03 -2.56 -1.88
CA LYS A 13 -11.28 -3.51 -1.03
C LYS A 13 -10.14 -2.82 -0.30
N ALA A 14 -9.43 -1.90 -0.96
CA ALA A 14 -8.38 -1.09 -0.33
C ALA A 14 -8.97 -0.21 0.78
N TRP A 15 -10.08 0.49 0.52
CA TRP A 15 -10.76 1.28 1.54
C TRP A 15 -11.29 0.42 2.70
N ALA A 16 -11.85 -0.74 2.41
CA ALA A 16 -12.32 -1.68 3.43
C ALA A 16 -11.17 -2.15 4.34
N LEU A 17 -9.98 -2.41 3.78
CA LEU A 17 -8.78 -2.75 4.54
C LEU A 17 -8.34 -1.61 5.48
N VAL A 18 -8.27 -0.38 4.97
CA VAL A 18 -7.87 0.79 5.78
C VAL A 18 -8.89 1.07 6.89
N LEU A 19 -10.19 1.09 6.56
CA LEU A 19 -11.25 1.31 7.53
C LEU A 19 -11.31 0.17 8.55
N GLY A 20 -11.13 -1.08 8.13
CA GLY A 20 -11.08 -2.24 9.00
C GLY A 20 -9.91 -2.16 10.00
N ALA A 21 -8.72 -1.79 9.53
CA ALA A 21 -7.57 -1.59 10.41
C ALA A 21 -7.82 -0.45 11.41
N CYS A 22 -8.34 0.70 10.96
CA CYS A 22 -8.67 1.82 11.83
C CYS A 22 -9.74 1.46 12.87
N ALA A 23 -10.78 0.72 12.48
CA ALA A 23 -11.82 0.26 13.39
C ALA A 23 -11.26 -0.72 14.43
N PHE A 24 -10.40 -1.66 14.01
CA PHE A 24 -9.75 -2.61 14.90
C PHE A 24 -8.86 -1.92 15.94
N LEU A 25 -7.95 -1.06 15.48
CA LEU A 25 -7.06 -0.27 16.35
C LEU A 25 -7.85 0.69 17.25
N GLY A 26 -8.89 1.34 16.70
CA GLY A 26 -9.77 2.24 17.44
C GLY A 26 -10.57 1.51 18.53
N ALA A 27 -11.08 0.31 18.26
CA ALA A 27 -11.78 -0.51 19.25
C ALA A 27 -10.86 -0.89 20.42
N ILE A 28 -9.61 -1.25 20.13
CA ILE A 28 -8.59 -1.53 21.16
C ILE A 28 -8.30 -0.26 21.98
N GLY A 29 -8.13 0.88 21.31
CA GLY A 29 -7.88 2.17 21.98
C GLY A 29 -9.02 2.61 22.89
N PHE A 30 -10.26 2.41 22.43
CA PHE A 30 -11.45 2.72 23.21
C PHE A 30 -11.57 1.84 24.45
N ALA A 31 -11.36 0.53 24.31
CA ALA A 31 -11.40 -0.40 25.43
C ALA A 31 -10.30 -0.13 26.47
N ALA A 32 -9.11 0.31 26.03
CA ALA A 32 -7.97 0.53 26.93
C ALA A 32 -8.01 1.88 27.66
N GLY A 33 -8.49 2.95 27.02
CA GLY A 33 -8.35 4.30 27.57
C GLY A 33 -9.39 5.30 27.07
N GLY A 34 -10.54 4.81 26.58
CA GLY A 34 -11.66 5.62 26.13
C GLY A 34 -11.34 6.47 24.89
N TYR A 35 -11.96 7.65 24.81
CA TYR A 35 -11.93 8.49 23.62
C TYR A 35 -10.53 9.00 23.25
N ARG A 36 -9.67 9.28 24.24
CA ARG A 36 -8.32 9.81 24.01
C ARG A 36 -7.40 8.80 23.34
N LEU A 37 -7.44 7.54 23.76
CA LEU A 37 -6.62 6.50 23.12
C LEU A 37 -7.17 6.09 21.75
N LEU A 38 -8.50 6.09 21.58
CA LEU A 38 -9.12 5.85 20.28
C LEU A 38 -8.62 6.85 19.24
N SER A 39 -8.66 8.16 19.54
CA SER A 39 -8.27 9.18 18.56
C SER A 39 -6.79 9.08 18.18
N ILE A 40 -5.91 8.82 19.15
CA ILE A 40 -4.47 8.62 18.91
C ILE A 40 -4.23 7.38 18.04
N LEU A 41 -4.84 6.24 18.36
CA LEU A 41 -4.62 5.01 17.60
C LEU A 41 -5.19 5.08 16.18
N VAL A 42 -6.36 5.69 16.01
CA VAL A 42 -6.93 5.92 14.67
C VAL A 42 -6.04 6.86 13.87
N PHE A 43 -5.53 7.93 14.48
CA PHE A 43 -4.58 8.83 13.82
C PHE A 43 -3.29 8.10 13.41
N CYS A 44 -2.71 7.30 14.31
CA CYS A 44 -1.55 6.47 13.99
C CYS A 44 -1.85 5.45 12.88
N ALA A 45 -3.04 4.83 12.88
CA ALA A 45 -3.47 3.89 11.85
C ALA A 45 -3.55 4.55 10.47
N LEU A 46 -4.07 5.79 10.40
CA LEU A 46 -4.10 6.57 9.17
C LEU A 46 -2.70 6.95 8.69
N LEU A 47 -1.80 7.35 9.59
CA LEU A 47 -0.40 7.61 9.25
C LEU A 47 0.30 6.35 8.72
N LEU A 48 0.07 5.20 9.35
CA LEU A 48 0.59 3.91 8.88
C LEU A 48 0.03 3.56 7.49
N ALA A 49 -1.27 3.76 7.26
CA ALA A 49 -1.89 3.52 5.96
C ALA A 49 -1.31 4.44 4.86
N GLY A 50 -1.10 5.72 5.17
CA GLY A 50 -0.46 6.67 4.26
C GLY A 50 1.01 6.33 3.98
N GLY A 51 1.76 5.96 5.01
CA GLY A 51 3.14 5.51 4.88
C GLY A 51 3.26 4.22 4.04
N ALA A 52 2.37 3.25 4.30
CA ALA A 52 2.29 2.02 3.53
C ALA A 52 1.96 2.28 2.06
N TYR A 53 1.03 3.22 1.77
CA TYR A 53 0.75 3.63 0.40
C TYR A 53 1.99 4.20 -0.30
N TRP A 54 2.71 5.11 0.35
CA TRP A 54 3.89 5.77 -0.23
C TRP A 54 5.09 4.83 -0.42
N TYR A 55 5.31 3.91 0.52
CA TYR A 55 6.44 2.98 0.47
C TYR A 55 6.10 1.65 -0.23
N SER A 56 4.84 1.43 -0.62
CA SER A 56 4.38 0.14 -1.17
C SER A 56 5.22 -0.35 -2.35
N ASP A 57 5.59 0.53 -3.29
CA ASP A 57 6.41 0.16 -4.45
C ASP A 57 7.79 -0.38 -4.04
N ARG A 58 8.44 0.27 -3.07
CA ARG A 58 9.76 -0.15 -2.58
C ARG A 58 9.67 -1.45 -1.79
N VAL A 59 8.61 -1.61 -1.00
CA VAL A 59 8.34 -2.85 -0.26
C VAL A 59 8.09 -4.01 -1.21
N ALA A 60 7.28 -3.79 -2.26
CA ALA A 60 7.01 -4.81 -3.28
C ALA A 60 8.29 -5.24 -4.01
N LEU A 61 9.13 -4.28 -4.41
CA LEU A 61 10.43 -4.57 -5.02
C LEU A 61 11.35 -5.34 -4.08
N GLY A 62 11.41 -4.95 -2.80
CA GLY A 62 12.20 -5.65 -1.79
C GLY A 62 11.73 -7.08 -1.52
N LEU A 63 10.41 -7.32 -1.49
CA LEU A 63 9.82 -8.65 -1.27
C LEU A 63 10.12 -9.61 -2.43
N VAL A 64 10.20 -9.09 -3.66
CA VAL A 64 10.56 -9.87 -4.86
C VAL A 64 12.09 -10.07 -4.94
N GLY A 65 12.88 -9.41 -4.08
CA GLY A 65 14.33 -9.42 -4.16
C GLY A 65 14.83 -8.74 -5.45
N ALA A 66 14.08 -7.76 -5.94
CA ALA A 66 14.44 -7.03 -7.15
C ALA A 66 15.80 -6.34 -6.93
N ARG A 67 16.76 -6.65 -7.79
CA ARG A 67 18.07 -6.01 -7.85
C ARG A 67 18.14 -5.11 -9.07
N GLU A 68 18.96 -4.06 -9.00
CA GLU A 68 19.29 -3.28 -10.19
C GLU A 68 19.88 -4.21 -11.25
N LEU A 69 19.33 -4.15 -12.46
CA LEU A 69 19.75 -4.99 -13.57
C LEU A 69 20.95 -4.33 -14.26
N PRO A 70 22.16 -4.93 -14.19
CA PRO A 70 23.32 -4.33 -14.82
C PRO A 70 23.16 -4.34 -16.35
N LEU A 71 23.61 -3.27 -17.00
CA LEU A 71 23.50 -3.06 -18.45
C LEU A 71 24.02 -4.23 -19.30
N GLY A 72 25.01 -4.97 -18.80
CA GLY A 72 25.60 -6.11 -19.49
C GLY A 72 24.82 -7.43 -19.37
N GLU A 73 23.88 -7.56 -18.43
CA GLU A 73 23.24 -8.85 -18.13
C GLU A 73 22.00 -9.09 -19.01
N ALA A 74 21.31 -8.03 -19.45
CA ALA A 74 20.19 -8.13 -20.38
C ALA A 74 20.06 -6.89 -21.29
N PRO A 75 20.94 -6.71 -22.28
CA PRO A 75 20.93 -5.55 -23.17
C PRO A 75 19.65 -5.42 -24.00
N ALA A 76 18.98 -6.55 -24.30
CA ALA A 76 17.70 -6.55 -25.01
C ALA A 76 16.54 -5.97 -24.18
N LEU A 77 16.57 -6.14 -22.86
CA LEU A 77 15.59 -5.54 -21.95
C LEU A 77 15.81 -4.04 -21.85
N HIS A 78 17.07 -3.61 -21.74
CA HIS A 78 17.44 -2.20 -21.69
C HIS A 78 17.01 -1.46 -22.97
N SER A 79 17.32 -2.01 -24.15
CA SER A 79 16.96 -1.39 -25.44
C SER A 79 15.45 -1.36 -25.68
N THR A 80 14.70 -2.32 -25.15
CA THR A 80 13.23 -2.32 -25.24
C THR A 80 12.62 -1.23 -24.37
N VAL A 81 13.11 -1.03 -23.15
CA VAL A 81 12.66 0.05 -22.25
C VAL A 81 12.98 1.42 -22.85
N GLU A 82 14.19 1.60 -23.39
CA GLU A 82 14.63 2.85 -24.00
C GLU A 82 13.83 3.22 -25.26
N ARG A 83 13.25 2.24 -25.96
CA ARG A 83 12.30 2.50 -27.07
C ARG A 83 10.90 2.90 -26.62
N LEU A 84 10.53 2.62 -25.38
CA LEU A 84 9.19 2.83 -24.85
C LEU A 84 9.08 4.13 -24.04
N ALA A 85 10.20 4.62 -23.52
CA ALA A 85 10.36 5.93 -22.88
C ALA A 85 10.31 7.06 -23.90
#